data_AF-A0A2G1THF9-F1
#
_entry.id   AF-A0A2G1THF9-F1
#
_cell.length_a   1.000
_cell.length_b   1.000
_cell.length_c   1.000
_cell.angle_alpha   90.00
_cell.angle_beta   90.00
_cell.angle_gamma   90.00
#
_symmetry.space_group_name_H-M   'P 1'
#
loop_
_entity.id
_entity.type
_entity.pdbx_description
1 polymer ?
#
loop_
_entity_poly.entity_id
_entity_poly.type
_entity_poly.pdbx_seq_one_letter_code
_entity_poly.pdbx_strand_id
1 'polypeptide(L)'
;MMKKSLFCMTAALFALPTVTSAASPYFSLKDGDGFKRFSVSAGPLYVKPTGKAQPVFVNTAVKKGEQAQVGDVSIKTVKESMSKDMDPNLSTFFIDFLDKLGKEKLPAELSGNANIYGLDQWDNPGTGLEADDVTTLGIMTNYFFTDNVSLEIKAGIPPKVDLQGKGKIYAPLKAQAHPSIELPLIGGIGLPSIDLEKQIFITDLEGHGSAASARAWTPAFEFQYHFGKTGVNKFRPYIGLGVMYAYFNELEINPEIEKDLVNAGHMIVNIKDGKAGAALDRLKSSGDPKVNLEASDAIAPVATAGFTYDFNDKWYAVGSVSYAHLKTDTTITVNDAKYGELINAKADIEINPILGYAGIGYRF
;
A
#
# COMPACT_ATOMS: atom_id res chain seq x y z
N MET A 1 17.17 13.34 7.85
CA MET A 1 18.65 13.37 7.74
C MET A 1 19.27 12.07 8.28
N MET A 2 18.80 10.89 7.82
CA MET A 2 19.21 9.56 8.31
C MET A 2 19.65 8.60 7.18
N LYS A 3 19.93 9.12 5.97
CA LYS A 3 20.20 8.29 4.78
C LYS A 3 21.62 7.69 4.69
N LYS A 4 22.54 8.01 5.61
CA LYS A 4 23.95 7.56 5.54
C LYS A 4 24.38 6.60 6.65
N SER A 5 23.57 6.39 7.69
CA SER A 5 23.95 5.52 8.81
C SER A 5 23.77 4.02 8.52
N LEU A 6 22.84 3.64 7.63
CA LEU A 6 22.53 2.24 7.39
C LEU A 6 23.60 1.54 6.52
N PHE A 7 24.22 2.29 5.60
CA PHE A 7 25.29 1.78 4.72
C PHE A 7 26.60 1.51 5.48
N CYS A 8 26.82 2.20 6.61
CA CYS A 8 27.96 1.93 7.49
C CYS A 8 27.73 0.72 8.40
N MET A 9 26.48 0.40 8.77
CA MET A 9 26.18 -0.82 9.53
C MET A 9 26.31 -2.09 8.68
N THR A 10 25.89 -2.06 7.42
CA THR A 10 26.06 -3.21 6.53
C THR A 10 27.53 -3.46 6.19
N ALA A 11 28.34 -2.42 5.95
CA ALA A 11 29.78 -2.58 5.73
C ALA A 11 30.54 -3.00 7.00
N ALA A 12 30.11 -2.57 8.19
CA ALA A 12 30.73 -3.00 9.45
C ALA A 12 30.43 -4.48 9.80
N LEU A 13 29.30 -5.03 9.36
CA LEU A 13 28.93 -6.43 9.62
C LEU A 13 29.67 -7.44 8.71
N PHE A 14 30.13 -7.04 7.52
CA PHE A 14 30.98 -7.87 6.67
C PHE A 14 32.47 -7.85 7.07
N ALA A 15 32.89 -6.93 7.94
CA ALA A 15 34.28 -6.79 8.40
C ALA A 15 34.55 -7.34 9.82
N LEU A 16 33.54 -7.92 10.49
CA LEU A 16 33.66 -8.41 11.86
C LEU A 16 34.40 -9.76 12.10
N PRO A 17 35.06 -10.46 11.15
CA PRO A 17 35.81 -11.65 11.54
C PRO A 17 37.15 -11.41 12.26
N THR A 18 37.70 -10.18 12.34
CA THR A 18 39.12 -10.04 12.74
C THR A 18 39.44 -9.22 13.99
N VAL A 19 38.50 -8.53 14.64
CA VAL A 19 38.87 -7.68 15.79
C VAL A 19 37.80 -7.53 16.88
N THR A 20 37.27 -8.64 17.40
CA THR A 20 36.65 -8.61 18.75
C THR A 20 36.91 -9.93 19.46
N SER A 21 38.10 -10.08 20.04
CA SER A 21 38.34 -11.11 21.06
C SER A 21 37.59 -10.73 22.33
N ALA A 22 36.29 -11.06 22.40
CA ALA A 22 35.57 -11.08 23.65
C ALA A 22 35.88 -12.41 24.36
N ALA A 23 36.63 -12.36 25.46
CA ALA A 23 36.98 -13.48 26.32
C ALA A 23 35.77 -13.99 27.13
N SER A 24 34.68 -14.33 26.45
CA SER A 24 33.56 -15.08 27.01
C SER A 24 33.72 -16.55 26.62
N PRO A 25 33.55 -17.53 27.54
CA PRO A 25 33.56 -18.96 27.21
C PRO A 25 32.57 -19.32 26.10
N TYR A 26 31.51 -18.53 25.92
CA TYR A 26 30.48 -18.71 24.89
C TYR A 26 30.82 -18.05 23.54
N PHE A 27 31.79 -17.13 23.50
CA PHE A 27 32.24 -16.42 22.28
C PHE A 27 33.72 -16.66 21.97
N SER A 28 34.36 -17.60 22.66
CA SER A 28 35.76 -17.97 22.48
C SER A 28 35.98 -18.64 21.12
N LEU A 29 36.81 -18.03 20.27
CA LEU A 29 37.35 -18.62 19.02
C LEU A 29 38.35 -19.76 19.27
N LYS A 30 38.55 -20.23 20.51
CA LYS A 30 39.37 -21.42 20.75
C LYS A 30 38.65 -22.67 20.26
N ASP A 31 39.27 -23.31 19.28
CA ASP A 31 38.96 -24.63 18.75
C ASP A 31 38.77 -25.63 19.90
N GLY A 32 37.53 -26.07 20.06
CA GLY A 32 37.14 -27.20 20.87
C GLY A 32 36.39 -28.16 19.97
N ASP A 33 36.97 -29.33 19.74
CA ASP A 33 36.42 -30.51 19.06
C ASP A 33 35.82 -30.31 17.66
N GLY A 34 36.65 -29.98 16.66
CA GLY A 34 36.40 -30.27 15.24
C GLY A 34 35.08 -29.76 14.62
N PHE A 35 34.33 -28.92 15.35
CA PHE A 35 32.98 -28.52 15.03
C PHE A 35 33.00 -27.17 14.31
N LYS A 36 32.47 -27.17 13.09
CA LYS A 36 32.40 -25.98 12.25
C LYS A 36 31.30 -25.05 12.70
N ARG A 37 31.68 -23.85 13.12
CA ARG A 37 30.77 -22.89 13.76
C ARG A 37 30.06 -21.96 12.80
N PHE A 38 30.53 -21.83 11.57
CA PHE A 38 29.95 -20.96 10.57
C PHE A 38 29.54 -21.75 9.34
N SER A 39 28.37 -21.44 8.79
CA SER A 39 28.01 -21.90 7.46
C SER A 39 27.32 -20.82 6.66
N VAL A 40 27.49 -20.88 5.34
CA VAL A 40 26.80 -20.03 4.39
C VAL A 40 26.21 -20.91 3.30
N SER A 41 25.00 -20.60 2.87
CA SER A 41 24.37 -21.23 1.71
C SER A 41 23.75 -20.19 0.81
N ALA A 42 23.71 -20.49 -0.49
CA ALA A 42 23.02 -19.66 -1.47
C ALA A 42 22.18 -20.54 -2.39
N GLY A 43 21.05 -19.99 -2.85
CA GLY A 43 20.14 -20.68 -3.74
C GLY A 43 18.85 -19.90 -4.02
N PRO A 44 17.98 -20.40 -4.90
CA PRO A 44 16.68 -19.79 -5.14
C PRO A 44 15.82 -19.71 -3.88
N LEU A 45 15.25 -18.54 -3.65
CA LEU A 45 14.26 -18.23 -2.63
C LEU A 45 12.97 -17.83 -3.34
N TYR A 46 11.99 -18.71 -3.30
CA TYR A 46 10.64 -18.46 -3.79
C TYR A 46 9.78 -17.93 -2.65
N VAL A 47 9.06 -16.84 -2.90
CA VAL A 47 8.18 -16.18 -1.94
C VAL A 47 6.78 -16.16 -2.52
N LYS A 48 5.86 -16.76 -1.80
CA LYS A 48 4.44 -16.81 -2.14
C LYS A 48 3.62 -16.07 -1.07
N PRO A 49 3.15 -14.85 -1.35
CA PRO A 49 2.17 -14.18 -0.51
C PRO A 49 0.87 -14.99 -0.40
N THR A 50 0.23 -14.97 0.76
CA THR A 50 -1.06 -15.67 0.99
C THR A 50 -2.15 -14.80 1.58
N GLY A 51 -1.85 -13.52 1.88
CA GLY A 51 -2.86 -12.58 2.32
C GLY A 51 -3.80 -12.17 1.18
N LYS A 52 -4.90 -11.54 1.57
CA LYS A 52 -5.99 -11.14 0.68
C LYS A 52 -6.12 -9.63 0.64
N ALA A 53 -6.69 -9.13 -0.44
CA ALA A 53 -7.07 -7.73 -0.57
C ALA A 53 -7.91 -7.25 0.63
N GLN A 54 -7.48 -6.16 1.27
CA GLN A 54 -8.23 -5.46 2.31
C GLN A 54 -8.81 -4.15 1.76
N PRO A 55 -10.00 -3.73 2.23
CA PRO A 55 -10.64 -2.50 1.76
C PRO A 55 -9.74 -1.28 1.86
N VAL A 56 -9.75 -0.46 0.80
CA VAL A 56 -9.07 0.85 0.83
C VAL A 56 -9.97 1.85 1.56
N PHE A 57 -9.45 2.41 2.65
CA PHE A 57 -10.06 3.51 3.37
C PHE A 57 -9.60 4.83 2.76
N VAL A 58 -10.53 5.74 2.48
CA VAL A 58 -10.22 7.04 1.88
C VAL A 58 -10.72 8.16 2.77
N ASN A 59 -9.87 9.16 2.96
CA ASN A 59 -10.16 10.43 3.61
C ASN A 59 -9.81 11.57 2.64
N THR A 60 -10.53 12.69 2.70
CA THR A 60 -10.21 13.86 1.86
C THR A 60 -10.20 15.15 2.68
N ALA A 61 -9.70 16.22 2.06
CA ALA A 61 -9.76 17.55 2.65
C ALA A 61 -11.18 18.11 2.81
N VAL A 62 -12.20 17.53 2.15
CA VAL A 62 -13.58 18.02 2.19
C VAL A 62 -14.23 17.62 3.50
N LYS A 63 -14.64 18.61 4.30
CA LYS A 63 -15.31 18.36 5.58
C LYS A 63 -16.76 17.97 5.36
N LYS A 64 -17.31 17.19 6.28
CA LYS A 64 -18.74 16.88 6.31
C LYS A 64 -19.57 18.17 6.42
N GLY A 65 -20.44 18.40 5.45
CA GLY A 65 -21.27 19.60 5.35
C GLY A 65 -20.51 20.84 4.87
N GLU A 66 -19.35 20.66 4.23
CA GLU A 66 -18.59 21.79 3.68
C GLU A 66 -19.41 22.52 2.62
N GLN A 67 -19.56 23.83 2.80
CA GLN A 67 -20.29 24.68 1.89
C GLN A 67 -19.33 25.17 0.80
N ALA A 68 -19.67 24.89 -0.46
CA ALA A 68 -18.94 25.37 -1.62
C ALA A 68 -19.89 26.02 -2.62
N GLN A 69 -19.43 27.07 -3.29
CA GLN A 69 -20.11 27.60 -4.47
C GLN A 69 -20.12 26.53 -5.57
N VAL A 70 -21.26 26.39 -6.27
CA VAL A 70 -21.37 25.43 -7.36
C VAL A 70 -20.68 25.99 -8.61
N GLY A 71 -20.92 27.26 -8.94
CA GLY A 71 -20.37 27.85 -10.16
C GLY A 71 -21.01 27.24 -11.41
N ASP A 72 -20.31 27.29 -12.54
CA ASP A 72 -20.81 26.70 -13.78
C ASP A 72 -20.84 25.17 -13.70
N VAL A 73 -21.95 24.55 -14.11
CA VAL A 73 -22.12 23.09 -14.10
C VAL A 73 -22.93 22.61 -15.30
N SER A 74 -22.62 21.44 -15.85
CA SER A 74 -23.41 20.84 -16.92
C SER A 74 -24.78 20.40 -16.42
N ILE A 75 -25.84 20.79 -17.15
CA ILE A 75 -27.21 20.40 -16.84
C ILE A 75 -27.37 18.87 -16.89
N LYS A 76 -26.69 18.21 -17.83
CA LYS A 76 -26.69 16.74 -17.94
C LYS A 76 -26.17 16.10 -16.65
N THR A 77 -25.02 16.58 -16.17
CA THR A 77 -24.40 16.04 -14.96
C THR A 77 -25.28 16.27 -13.73
N VAL A 78 -25.93 17.44 -13.61
CA VAL A 78 -26.89 17.71 -12.52
C VAL A 78 -28.05 16.71 -12.55
N LYS A 79 -28.69 16.50 -13.71
CA LYS A 79 -29.80 15.55 -13.86
C LYS A 79 -29.40 14.12 -13.51
N GLU A 80 -28.23 13.68 -13.94
CA GLU A 80 -27.71 12.34 -13.64
C GLU A 80 -27.31 12.16 -12.17
N SER A 81 -27.08 13.27 -11.44
CA SER A 81 -26.66 13.25 -10.04
C SER A 81 -27.82 13.49 -9.08
N MET A 82 -29.03 13.79 -9.56
CA MET A 82 -30.20 13.97 -8.71
C MET A 82 -30.53 12.68 -7.94
N SER A 83 -30.78 12.83 -6.63
CA SER A 83 -31.14 11.70 -5.79
C SER A 83 -32.46 11.08 -6.23
N LYS A 84 -32.52 9.74 -6.17
CA LYS A 84 -33.73 8.96 -6.45
C LYS A 84 -34.79 9.11 -5.36
N ASP A 85 -34.40 9.57 -4.18
CA ASP A 85 -35.27 9.72 -3.01
C ASP A 85 -35.93 11.11 -2.95
N MET A 86 -35.64 11.98 -3.91
CA MET A 86 -36.22 13.31 -4.00
C MET A 86 -37.70 13.25 -4.39
N ASP A 87 -38.51 14.20 -3.89
CA ASP A 87 -39.93 14.27 -4.22
C ASP A 87 -40.17 14.32 -5.75
N PRO A 88 -41.02 13.42 -6.32
CA PRO A 88 -41.23 13.32 -7.75
C PRO A 88 -41.75 14.61 -8.42
N ASN A 89 -42.51 15.44 -7.70
CA ASN A 89 -43.02 16.70 -8.24
C ASN A 89 -41.90 17.75 -8.29
N LEU A 90 -41.06 17.82 -7.26
CA LEU A 90 -39.88 18.69 -7.24
C LEU A 90 -38.86 18.28 -8.31
N SER A 91 -38.59 16.97 -8.47
CA SER A 91 -37.67 16.48 -9.50
C SER A 91 -38.17 16.82 -10.90
N THR A 92 -39.46 16.63 -11.17
CA THR A 92 -40.07 16.94 -12.47
C THR A 92 -40.03 18.44 -12.75
N PHE A 93 -40.37 19.27 -11.76
CA PHE A 93 -40.25 20.73 -11.87
C PHE A 93 -38.82 21.17 -12.21
N PHE A 94 -37.82 20.64 -11.51
CA PHE A 94 -36.42 20.99 -11.76
C PHE A 94 -35.94 20.53 -13.14
N ILE A 95 -36.30 19.31 -13.57
CA ILE A 95 -35.93 18.82 -14.90
C ILE A 95 -36.54 19.70 -15.99
N ASP A 96 -37.83 20.04 -15.87
CA ASP A 96 -38.53 20.91 -16.83
C ASP A 96 -37.96 22.33 -16.84
N PHE A 97 -37.61 22.88 -15.66
CA PHE A 97 -36.91 24.17 -15.56
C PHE A 97 -35.55 24.14 -16.27
N LEU A 98 -34.75 23.09 -16.04
CA LEU A 98 -33.45 22.90 -16.67
C LEU A 98 -33.57 22.69 -18.19
N ASP A 99 -34.61 22.01 -18.67
CA ASP A 99 -34.88 21.84 -20.10
C ASP A 99 -35.32 23.14 -20.77
N LYS A 100 -36.14 23.94 -20.10
CA LYS A 100 -36.61 25.25 -20.60
C LYS A 100 -35.52 26.31 -20.66
N LEU A 101 -34.43 26.16 -19.90
CA LEU A 101 -33.26 27.03 -19.99
C LEU A 101 -32.59 26.97 -21.37
N GLY A 102 -32.72 25.86 -22.10
CA GLY A 102 -32.20 25.72 -23.47
C GLY A 102 -30.67 25.83 -23.59
N LYS A 103 -29.94 25.70 -22.47
CA LYS A 103 -28.49 25.80 -22.38
C LYS A 103 -27.88 24.46 -21.97
N GLU A 104 -26.66 24.18 -22.40
CA GLU A 104 -25.95 22.96 -21.99
C GLU A 104 -25.38 23.05 -20.56
N LYS A 105 -25.16 24.27 -20.07
CA LYS A 105 -24.59 24.57 -18.76
C LYS A 105 -25.51 25.49 -17.96
N LEU A 106 -25.65 25.20 -16.67
CA LEU A 106 -26.23 26.08 -15.68
C LEU A 106 -25.15 27.08 -15.23
N PRO A 107 -25.34 28.40 -15.46
CA PRO A 107 -24.36 29.40 -15.06
C PRO A 107 -24.27 29.55 -13.55
N ALA A 108 -23.11 30.01 -13.06
CA ALA A 108 -22.83 30.28 -11.65
C ALA A 108 -23.90 31.12 -10.93
N GLU A 109 -24.52 32.06 -11.63
CA GLU A 109 -25.57 32.95 -11.11
C GLU A 109 -26.84 32.21 -10.69
N LEU A 110 -27.08 31.01 -11.23
CA LEU A 110 -28.29 30.22 -10.98
C LEU A 110 -28.04 28.97 -10.13
N SER A 111 -26.79 28.51 -10.06
CA SER A 111 -26.43 27.24 -9.42
C SER A 111 -26.28 27.35 -7.90
N GLY A 112 -26.03 28.55 -7.38
CA GLY A 112 -25.98 28.83 -5.95
C GLY A 112 -24.87 28.07 -5.21
N ASN A 113 -25.17 27.65 -3.98
CA ASN A 113 -24.23 26.95 -3.08
C ASN A 113 -24.65 25.51 -2.85
N ALA A 114 -23.69 24.63 -2.59
CA ALA A 114 -23.95 23.25 -2.20
C ALA A 114 -23.25 22.89 -0.88
N ASN A 115 -23.96 22.16 -0.03
CA ASN A 115 -23.38 21.51 1.15
C ASN A 115 -22.98 20.08 0.78
N ILE A 116 -21.72 19.72 0.96
CA ILE A 116 -21.14 18.45 0.48
C ILE A 116 -20.98 17.46 1.64
N TYR A 117 -21.35 16.21 1.41
CA TYR A 117 -21.32 15.10 2.36
C TYR A 117 -20.79 13.82 1.70
N GLY A 118 -20.28 12.89 2.52
CA GLY A 118 -19.84 11.57 2.07
C GLY A 118 -18.45 11.56 1.42
N LEU A 119 -17.86 12.73 1.18
CA LEU A 119 -16.48 12.86 0.72
C LEU A 119 -15.48 13.07 1.86
N ASP A 120 -15.92 13.16 3.11
CA ASP A 120 -15.04 13.30 4.26
C ASP A 120 -14.23 12.02 4.49
N GLN A 121 -14.91 10.88 4.65
CA GLN A 121 -14.26 9.59 4.80
C GLN A 121 -15.19 8.45 4.40
N TRP A 122 -14.65 7.40 3.78
CA TRP A 122 -15.40 6.19 3.44
C TRP A 122 -14.51 4.97 3.22
N ASP A 123 -15.12 3.79 3.32
CA ASP A 123 -14.52 2.51 2.98
C ASP A 123 -14.91 2.07 1.57
N ASN A 124 -14.01 1.35 0.89
CA ASN A 124 -14.26 0.73 -0.40
C ASN A 124 -14.25 -0.80 -0.25
N PRO A 125 -15.36 -1.43 0.20
CA PRO A 125 -15.40 -2.88 0.39
C PRO A 125 -15.18 -3.62 -0.94
N GLY A 126 -14.45 -4.73 -0.88
CA GLY A 126 -14.11 -5.51 -2.08
C GLY A 126 -13.01 -4.90 -2.94
N THR A 127 -12.31 -3.88 -2.42
CA THR A 127 -11.07 -3.37 -3.01
C THR A 127 -9.84 -3.82 -2.22
N GLY A 128 -8.65 -3.63 -2.79
CA GLY A 128 -7.38 -3.81 -2.09
C GLY A 128 -6.23 -4.19 -3.01
N LEU A 129 -5.12 -4.59 -2.41
CA LEU A 129 -3.90 -4.98 -3.10
C LEU A 129 -3.47 -6.39 -2.67
N GLU A 130 -3.05 -7.21 -3.63
CA GLU A 130 -2.49 -8.54 -3.42
C GLU A 130 -1.09 -8.59 -4.04
N ALA A 131 -0.11 -9.10 -3.29
CA ALA A 131 1.25 -9.21 -3.80
C ALA A 131 1.43 -10.47 -4.65
N ASP A 132 2.14 -10.35 -5.77
CA ASP A 132 2.48 -11.48 -6.62
C ASP A 132 3.64 -12.31 -6.04
N ASP A 133 3.70 -13.56 -6.52
CA ASP A 133 4.79 -14.47 -6.23
C ASP A 133 6.10 -13.98 -6.86
N VAL A 134 7.21 -14.12 -6.13
CA VAL A 134 8.53 -13.74 -6.63
C VAL A 134 9.58 -14.80 -6.33
N THR A 135 10.56 -14.94 -7.23
CA THR A 135 11.76 -15.75 -6.99
C THR A 135 12.99 -14.86 -7.01
N THR A 136 13.82 -14.96 -5.98
CA THR A 136 15.08 -14.23 -5.85
C THR A 136 16.23 -15.15 -5.42
N LEU A 137 17.43 -14.61 -5.32
CA LEU A 137 18.56 -15.30 -4.71
C LEU A 137 18.53 -15.09 -3.19
N GLY A 138 18.41 -16.18 -2.45
CA GLY A 138 18.53 -16.22 -0.99
C GLY A 138 19.95 -16.60 -0.56
N ILE A 139 20.36 -16.05 0.59
CA ILE A 139 21.62 -16.30 1.27
C ILE A 139 21.30 -16.56 2.74
N MET A 140 21.62 -17.76 3.22
CA MET A 140 21.41 -18.14 4.62
C MET A 140 22.77 -18.27 5.30
N THR A 141 23.00 -17.49 6.35
CA THR A 141 24.22 -17.53 7.16
C THR A 141 23.88 -18.06 8.53
N ASN A 142 24.57 -19.11 8.97
CA ASN A 142 24.36 -19.72 10.27
C ASN A 142 25.60 -19.59 11.15
N TYR A 143 25.37 -19.24 12.41
CA TYR A 143 26.34 -19.38 13.49
C TYR A 143 25.86 -20.44 14.48
N PHE A 144 26.62 -21.52 14.62
CA PHE A 144 26.28 -22.62 15.51
C PHE A 144 26.92 -22.40 16.89
N PHE A 145 26.07 -22.31 17.91
CA PHE A 145 26.50 -22.28 19.32
C PHE A 145 26.84 -23.69 19.82
N THR A 146 26.13 -24.70 19.31
CA THR A 146 26.33 -26.13 19.59
C THR A 146 26.04 -26.94 18.33
N ASP A 147 26.23 -28.26 18.38
CA ASP A 147 25.81 -29.18 17.30
C ASP A 147 24.33 -29.03 16.93
N ASN A 148 23.49 -28.65 17.89
CA ASN A 148 22.04 -28.64 17.72
C ASN A 148 21.43 -27.24 17.67
N VAL A 149 22.15 -26.18 18.09
CA VAL A 149 21.57 -24.84 18.20
C VAL A 149 22.38 -23.84 17.37
N SER A 150 21.70 -23.12 16.48
CA SER A 150 22.29 -22.03 15.70
C SER A 150 21.42 -20.77 15.69
N LEU A 151 22.05 -19.66 15.35
CA LEU A 151 21.40 -18.44 14.89
C LEU A 151 21.57 -18.36 13.37
N GLU A 152 20.46 -18.28 12.66
CA GLU A 152 20.40 -18.04 11.22
C GLU A 152 20.06 -16.58 10.91
N ILE A 153 20.75 -16.03 9.92
CA ILE A 153 20.41 -14.78 9.26
C ILE A 153 20.03 -15.12 7.82
N LYS A 154 18.78 -14.83 7.46
CA LYS A 154 18.26 -14.94 6.09
C LYS A 154 18.34 -13.57 5.43
N ALA A 155 19.07 -13.50 4.33
CA ALA A 155 19.15 -12.33 3.48
C ALA A 155 18.98 -12.75 2.03
N GLY A 156 18.81 -11.78 1.13
CA GLY A 156 18.70 -12.06 -0.30
C GLY A 156 18.81 -10.79 -1.11
N ILE A 157 18.79 -10.95 -2.43
CA ILE A 157 18.64 -9.81 -3.32
C ILE A 157 17.17 -9.35 -3.21
N PRO A 158 16.90 -8.10 -2.83
CA PRO A 158 15.54 -7.60 -2.63
C PRO A 158 14.81 -7.58 -3.98
N PRO A 159 13.76 -8.40 -4.18
CA PRO A 159 13.02 -8.41 -5.43
C PRO A 159 12.15 -7.16 -5.57
N LYS A 160 11.83 -6.80 -6.82
CA LYS A 160 10.69 -5.92 -7.10
C LYS A 160 9.45 -6.81 -7.17
N VAL A 161 8.44 -6.46 -6.40
CA VAL A 161 7.18 -7.20 -6.26
C VAL A 161 6.08 -6.37 -6.88
N ASP A 162 5.31 -6.98 -7.76
CA ASP A 162 4.13 -6.38 -8.35
C ASP A 162 2.92 -6.61 -7.43
N LEU A 163 2.10 -5.59 -7.27
CA LEU A 163 0.87 -5.60 -6.49
C LEU A 163 -0.31 -5.58 -7.45
N GLN A 164 -1.10 -6.64 -7.42
CA GLN A 164 -2.33 -6.76 -8.19
C GLN A 164 -3.45 -6.04 -7.46
N GLY A 165 -4.10 -5.11 -8.16
CA GLY A 165 -5.26 -4.42 -7.65
C GLY A 165 -6.50 -5.31 -7.69
N LYS A 166 -7.42 -5.10 -6.73
CA LYS A 166 -8.74 -5.73 -6.71
C LYS A 166 -9.83 -4.68 -6.63
N GLY A 167 -10.90 -4.87 -7.40
CA GLY A 167 -12.10 -4.05 -7.35
C GLY A 167 -11.95 -2.61 -7.88
N LYS A 168 -13.02 -1.84 -7.68
CA LYS A 168 -13.17 -0.46 -8.20
C LYS A 168 -13.43 0.50 -7.04
N ILE A 169 -12.79 1.67 -7.08
CA ILE A 169 -12.95 2.70 -6.05
C ILE A 169 -14.01 3.70 -6.51
N TYR A 170 -14.97 3.99 -5.62
CA TYR A 170 -16.02 4.98 -5.84
C TYR A 170 -16.05 5.97 -4.68
N ALA A 171 -16.23 7.25 -4.97
CA ALA A 171 -16.49 8.25 -3.95
C ALA A 171 -18.02 8.47 -3.79
N PRO A 172 -18.58 8.32 -2.59
CA PRO A 172 -20.01 8.42 -2.36
C PRO A 172 -20.42 9.89 -2.14
N LEU A 173 -20.46 10.67 -3.23
CA LEU A 173 -20.89 12.06 -3.16
C LEU A 173 -22.37 12.15 -2.79
N LYS A 174 -22.66 12.89 -1.72
CA LYS A 174 -23.98 13.42 -1.42
C LYS A 174 -23.88 14.93 -1.31
N ALA A 175 -24.79 15.67 -1.94
CA ALA A 175 -24.78 17.12 -1.83
C ALA A 175 -26.18 17.69 -1.78
N GLN A 176 -26.36 18.77 -1.02
CA GLN A 176 -27.60 19.53 -0.99
C GLN A 176 -27.34 20.89 -1.64
N ALA A 177 -27.81 21.05 -2.87
CA ALA A 177 -27.67 22.29 -3.64
C ALA A 177 -28.82 23.24 -3.32
N HIS A 178 -28.51 24.51 -3.14
CA HIS A 178 -29.44 25.61 -2.86
C HIS A 178 -29.33 26.61 -4.01
N PRO A 179 -29.99 26.34 -5.15
CA PRO A 179 -29.98 27.25 -6.27
C PRO A 179 -30.74 28.54 -5.92
N SER A 180 -30.30 29.65 -6.48
CA SER A 180 -30.90 30.96 -6.26
C SER A 180 -30.94 31.73 -7.56
N ILE A 181 -31.97 32.54 -7.77
CA ILE A 181 -32.09 33.42 -8.92
C ILE A 181 -31.96 34.87 -8.43
N GLU A 182 -30.95 35.59 -8.87
CA GLU A 182 -30.85 37.04 -8.63
C GLU A 182 -31.60 37.82 -9.71
N LEU A 183 -32.60 38.61 -9.29
CA LEU A 183 -33.37 39.47 -10.19
C LEU A 183 -33.01 40.95 -9.95
N PRO A 184 -32.76 41.76 -11.01
CA PRO A 184 -32.23 43.12 -10.90
C PRO A 184 -33.05 44.13 -10.07
N LEU A 185 -34.32 43.85 -9.81
CA LEU A 185 -35.24 44.77 -9.11
C LEU A 185 -35.77 44.27 -7.76
N ILE A 186 -35.70 42.96 -7.48
CA ILE A 186 -36.37 42.35 -6.30
C ILE A 186 -35.43 41.48 -5.44
N GLY A 187 -34.14 41.40 -5.79
CA GLY A 187 -33.15 40.63 -5.03
C GLY A 187 -33.16 39.14 -5.37
N GLY A 188 -32.44 38.35 -4.55
CA GLY A 188 -32.29 36.90 -4.73
C GLY A 188 -33.53 36.13 -4.25
N ILE A 189 -34.11 35.32 -5.14
CA ILE A 189 -35.15 34.33 -4.80
C ILE A 189 -34.48 32.97 -4.66
N GLY A 190 -34.54 32.38 -3.46
CA GLY A 190 -34.10 31.01 -3.23
C GLY A 190 -35.07 30.03 -3.89
N LEU A 191 -34.54 29.09 -4.68
CA LEU A 191 -35.29 27.96 -5.20
C LEU A 191 -35.29 26.81 -4.18
N PRO A 192 -36.18 25.81 -4.33
CA PRO A 192 -36.15 24.63 -3.46
C PRO A 192 -34.79 23.94 -3.52
N SER A 193 -34.36 23.32 -2.43
CA SER A 193 -33.09 22.58 -2.40
C SER A 193 -33.17 21.34 -3.29
N ILE A 194 -32.05 21.01 -3.95
CA ILE A 194 -31.90 19.80 -4.75
C ILE A 194 -30.93 18.88 -4.03
N ASP A 195 -31.39 17.66 -3.74
CA ASP A 195 -30.53 16.62 -3.19
C ASP A 195 -29.88 15.84 -4.32
N LEU A 196 -28.56 15.77 -4.28
CA LEU A 196 -27.72 15.05 -5.23
C LEU A 196 -27.09 13.85 -4.52
N GLU A 197 -27.12 12.68 -5.17
CA GLU A 197 -26.46 11.47 -4.72
C GLU A 197 -25.83 10.76 -5.91
N LYS A 198 -24.50 10.63 -5.90
CA LYS A 198 -23.74 10.04 -7.00
C LYS A 198 -22.54 9.23 -6.50
N GLN A 199 -22.43 8.00 -6.99
CA GLN A 199 -21.23 7.20 -6.85
C GLN A 199 -20.24 7.61 -7.95
N ILE A 200 -19.23 8.39 -7.58
CA ILE A 200 -18.23 8.90 -8.52
C ILE A 200 -17.17 7.82 -8.69
N PHE A 201 -17.14 7.19 -9.87
CA PHE A 201 -16.06 6.27 -10.22
C PHE A 201 -14.71 7.01 -10.19
N ILE A 202 -13.77 6.54 -9.37
CA ILE A 202 -12.43 7.12 -9.24
C ILE A 202 -11.45 6.35 -10.13
N THR A 203 -11.30 5.05 -9.88
CA THR A 203 -10.35 4.20 -10.61
C THR A 203 -10.74 2.73 -10.53
N ASP A 204 -10.26 1.95 -11.50
CA ASP A 204 -10.38 0.49 -11.57
C ASP A 204 -9.02 -0.13 -11.31
N LEU A 205 -8.87 -0.77 -10.15
CA LEU A 205 -7.58 -1.34 -9.73
C LEU A 205 -7.21 -2.59 -10.54
N GLU A 206 -8.17 -3.23 -11.19
CA GLU A 206 -7.96 -4.43 -12.04
C GLU A 206 -7.78 -4.08 -13.52
N GLY A 207 -8.27 -2.90 -13.94
CA GLY A 207 -8.41 -2.53 -15.34
C GLY A 207 -7.09 -2.25 -16.08
N HIS A 208 -5.98 -2.08 -15.35
CA HIS A 208 -4.73 -1.53 -15.90
C HIS A 208 -3.50 -2.43 -15.68
N GLY A 209 -3.70 -3.70 -15.34
CA GLY A 209 -2.62 -4.65 -15.00
C GLY A 209 -2.20 -4.51 -13.54
N SER A 210 -0.91 -4.65 -13.25
CA SER A 210 -0.40 -4.42 -11.89
C SER A 210 -0.71 -2.97 -11.46
N ALA A 211 -1.31 -2.84 -10.28
CA ALA A 211 -1.74 -1.55 -9.74
C ALA A 211 -0.58 -0.74 -9.17
N ALA A 212 0.42 -1.41 -8.63
CA ALA A 212 1.62 -0.80 -8.07
C ALA A 212 2.77 -1.81 -8.01
N SER A 213 3.99 -1.34 -7.78
CA SER A 213 5.15 -2.18 -7.52
C SER A 213 5.99 -1.61 -6.40
N ALA A 214 6.69 -2.49 -5.68
CA ALA A 214 7.55 -2.12 -4.56
C ALA A 214 8.77 -3.04 -4.50
N ARG A 215 9.93 -2.49 -4.13
CA ARG A 215 11.10 -3.29 -3.77
C ARG A 215 11.01 -3.71 -2.31
N ALA A 216 11.04 -5.02 -2.07
CA ALA A 216 10.87 -5.61 -0.74
C ALA A 216 12.21 -6.04 -0.14
N TRP A 217 12.53 -5.54 1.05
CA TRP A 217 13.67 -5.95 1.87
C TRP A 217 13.16 -6.68 3.10
N THR A 218 13.41 -7.99 3.17
CA THR A 218 12.85 -8.85 4.21
C THR A 218 13.91 -9.70 4.93
N PRO A 219 14.95 -9.09 5.55
CA PRO A 219 15.88 -9.85 6.37
C PRO A 219 15.15 -10.54 7.54
N ALA A 220 15.57 -11.77 7.85
CA ALA A 220 15.04 -12.52 8.98
C ALA A 220 16.16 -13.11 9.85
N PHE A 221 15.87 -13.22 11.14
CA PHE A 221 16.77 -13.75 12.16
C PHE A 221 16.05 -14.86 12.91
N GLU A 222 16.63 -16.05 12.94
CA GLU A 222 15.98 -17.23 13.52
C GLU A 222 16.92 -18.02 14.42
N PHE A 223 16.44 -18.43 15.58
CA PHE A 223 17.08 -19.50 16.33
C PHE A 223 16.61 -20.84 15.78
N GLN A 224 17.55 -21.71 15.45
CA GLN A 224 17.27 -23.02 14.89
C GLN A 224 17.72 -24.13 15.82
N TYR A 225 16.88 -25.15 15.93
CA TYR A 225 17.22 -26.44 16.52
C TYR A 225 17.38 -27.49 15.44
N HIS A 226 18.60 -27.98 15.27
CA HIS A 226 19.01 -29.01 14.33
C HIS A 226 18.99 -30.38 15.01
N PHE A 227 18.31 -31.35 14.41
CA PHE A 227 18.31 -32.73 14.87
C PHE A 227 19.53 -33.49 14.32
N GLY A 228 20.05 -34.42 15.13
CA GLY A 228 21.25 -35.19 14.78
C GLY A 228 22.56 -34.41 14.99
N LYS A 229 23.68 -35.06 14.68
CA LYS A 229 25.04 -34.53 14.86
C LYS A 229 25.76 -34.37 13.53
N THR A 230 26.52 -33.29 13.42
CA THR A 230 27.37 -33.00 12.26
C THR A 230 28.40 -34.12 12.07
N GLY A 231 28.66 -34.54 10.83
CA GLY A 231 29.64 -35.60 10.52
C GLY A 231 29.19 -37.03 10.84
N VAL A 232 28.12 -37.20 11.61
CA VAL A 232 27.50 -38.52 11.88
C VAL A 232 26.24 -38.71 11.04
N ASN A 233 25.33 -37.74 11.08
CA ASN A 233 24.07 -37.79 10.36
C ASN A 233 24.17 -36.97 9.07
N LYS A 234 24.03 -37.64 7.90
CA LYS A 234 23.99 -36.94 6.61
C LYS A 234 22.73 -36.10 6.45
N PHE A 235 21.57 -36.64 6.81
CA PHE A 235 20.30 -35.92 6.77
C PHE A 235 19.98 -35.37 8.16
N ARG A 236 19.77 -34.05 8.25
CA ARG A 236 19.55 -33.34 9.51
C ARG A 236 18.36 -32.39 9.36
N PRO A 237 17.16 -32.79 9.81
CA PRO A 237 16.04 -31.87 9.86
C PRO A 237 16.30 -30.79 10.91
N TYR A 238 15.66 -29.63 10.76
CA TYR A 238 15.69 -28.55 11.73
C TYR A 238 14.38 -27.80 11.77
N ILE A 239 14.14 -27.13 12.88
CA ILE A 239 13.05 -26.17 13.07
C ILE A 239 13.64 -24.84 13.52
N GLY A 240 13.05 -23.74 13.08
CA GLY A 240 13.48 -22.38 13.37
C GLY A 240 12.33 -21.51 13.84
N LEU A 241 12.62 -20.61 14.78
CA LEU A 241 11.69 -19.56 15.21
C LEU A 241 12.44 -18.24 15.31
N GLY A 242 11.80 -17.17 14.89
CA GLY A 242 12.46 -15.87 14.85
C GLY A 242 11.59 -14.71 14.43
N VAL A 243 12.24 -13.68 13.93
CA VAL A 243 11.62 -12.43 13.49
C VAL A 243 12.12 -12.03 12.11
N MET A 244 11.21 -11.50 11.30
CA MET A 244 11.47 -10.88 10.01
C MET A 244 11.21 -9.38 10.13
N TYR A 245 12.10 -8.57 9.57
CA TYR A 245 11.87 -7.13 9.41
C TYR A 245 11.62 -6.86 7.93
N ALA A 246 10.47 -6.27 7.61
CA ALA A 246 10.06 -5.92 6.26
C ALA A 246 10.14 -4.40 6.07
N TYR A 247 10.89 -3.98 5.06
CA TYR A 247 11.06 -2.60 4.63
C TYR A 247 10.80 -2.52 3.12
N PHE A 248 10.09 -1.49 2.68
CA PHE A 248 9.68 -1.33 1.28
C PHE A 248 10.15 0.01 0.72
N ASN A 249 10.74 0.00 -0.47
CA ASN A 249 11.17 1.20 -1.17
C ASN A 249 10.91 1.09 -2.68
N GLU A 250 11.28 2.14 -3.44
CA GLU A 250 11.02 2.19 -4.89
C GLU A 250 9.55 1.92 -5.21
N LEU A 251 8.66 2.59 -4.45
CA LEU A 251 7.22 2.50 -4.62
C LEU A 251 6.85 3.20 -5.93
N GLU A 252 6.20 2.48 -6.81
CA GLU A 252 5.68 2.98 -8.08
C GLU A 252 4.22 2.57 -8.21
N ILE A 253 3.35 3.49 -8.64
CA ILE A 253 1.95 3.21 -8.93
C ILE A 253 1.76 3.15 -10.44
N ASN A 254 0.73 2.43 -10.90
CA ASN A 254 0.37 2.39 -12.30
C ASN A 254 0.07 3.81 -12.83
N PRO A 255 0.62 4.24 -13.98
CA PRO A 255 0.43 5.60 -14.50
C PRO A 255 -1.03 6.00 -14.76
N GLU A 256 -1.90 5.04 -15.15
CA GLU A 256 -3.32 5.34 -15.35
C GLU A 256 -4.04 5.54 -14.01
N ILE A 257 -3.71 4.73 -12.99
CA ILE A 257 -4.23 4.91 -11.62
C ILE A 257 -3.71 6.24 -11.04
N GLU A 258 -2.44 6.58 -11.27
CA GLU A 258 -1.88 7.87 -10.84
C GLU A 258 -2.67 9.04 -11.43
N LYS A 259 -2.93 8.98 -12.73
CA LYS A 259 -3.72 10.00 -13.45
C LYS A 259 -5.15 10.10 -12.92
N ASP A 260 -5.80 8.97 -12.63
CA ASP A 260 -7.13 8.95 -12.01
C ASP A 260 -7.13 9.64 -10.63
N LEU A 261 -6.11 9.37 -9.81
CA LEU A 261 -5.94 10.02 -8.50
C LEU A 261 -5.64 11.52 -8.62
N VAL A 262 -4.84 11.94 -9.61
CA VAL A 262 -4.61 13.36 -9.91
C VAL A 262 -5.91 14.04 -10.35
N ASN A 263 -6.71 13.39 -11.19
CA ASN A 263 -8.03 13.89 -11.59
C ASN A 263 -8.97 14.03 -10.38
N ALA A 264 -8.97 13.05 -9.48
CA ALA A 264 -9.70 13.15 -8.21
C ALA A 264 -9.20 14.32 -7.35
N GLY A 265 -7.89 14.54 -7.29
CA GLY A 265 -7.29 15.71 -6.64
C GLY A 265 -7.80 17.04 -7.22
N HIS A 266 -7.92 17.14 -8.55
CA HIS A 266 -8.51 18.32 -9.20
C HIS A 266 -9.96 18.55 -8.77
N MET A 267 -10.75 17.49 -8.58
CA MET A 267 -12.13 17.61 -8.07
C MET A 267 -12.16 18.23 -6.66
N ILE A 268 -11.27 17.78 -5.75
CA ILE A 268 -11.18 18.34 -4.39
C ILE A 268 -10.77 19.82 -4.44
N VAL A 269 -9.77 20.17 -5.26
CA VAL A 269 -9.35 21.57 -5.42
C VAL A 269 -10.49 22.44 -5.97
N ASN A 270 -11.24 21.96 -6.97
CA ASN A 270 -12.39 22.70 -7.49
C ASN A 270 -13.46 22.94 -6.41
N ILE A 271 -13.70 21.97 -5.52
CA ILE A 271 -14.59 22.16 -4.36
C ILE A 271 -14.05 23.27 -3.46
N LYS A 272 -12.74 23.24 -3.12
CA LYS A 272 -12.08 24.25 -2.28
C LYS A 272 -12.05 25.64 -2.91
N ASP A 273 -12.06 25.72 -4.23
CA ASP A 273 -12.11 26.97 -5.00
C ASP A 273 -13.53 27.53 -5.19
N GLY A 274 -14.57 26.90 -4.63
CA GLY A 274 -15.95 27.33 -4.84
C GLY A 274 -16.43 27.06 -6.28
N LYS A 275 -15.93 26.01 -6.90
CA LYS A 275 -16.30 25.55 -8.25
C LYS A 275 -16.76 24.10 -8.20
N ALA A 276 -17.65 23.76 -7.26
CA ALA A 276 -18.10 22.39 -7.04
C ALA A 276 -18.81 21.78 -8.27
N GLY A 277 -19.41 22.60 -9.12
CA GLY A 277 -19.96 22.23 -10.42
C GLY A 277 -18.87 21.72 -11.39
N ALA A 278 -17.75 22.43 -11.46
CA ALA A 278 -16.58 22.00 -12.24
C ALA A 278 -15.96 20.71 -11.68
N ALA A 279 -16.03 20.49 -10.36
CA ALA A 279 -15.63 19.23 -9.74
C ALA A 279 -16.56 18.08 -10.19
N LEU A 280 -17.87 18.29 -10.19
CA LEU A 280 -18.86 17.31 -10.63
C LEU A 280 -18.71 16.95 -12.12
N ASP A 281 -18.36 17.95 -12.94
CA ASP A 281 -18.04 17.80 -14.36
C ASP A 281 -16.63 17.24 -14.64
N ARG A 282 -15.84 16.99 -13.58
CA ARG A 282 -14.45 16.46 -13.65
C ARG A 282 -13.51 17.32 -14.47
N LEU A 283 -13.68 18.64 -14.40
CA LEU A 283 -12.82 19.60 -15.08
C LEU A 283 -11.50 19.79 -14.32
N LYS A 284 -10.45 20.13 -15.06
CA LYS A 284 -9.15 20.47 -14.48
C LYS A 284 -9.27 21.72 -13.59
N SER A 285 -8.67 21.68 -12.41
CA SER A 285 -8.67 22.78 -11.45
C SER A 285 -7.49 23.73 -11.62
N SER A 286 -7.41 24.75 -10.76
CA SER A 286 -6.28 25.67 -10.68
C SER A 286 -5.02 25.07 -10.02
N GLY A 287 -5.16 23.92 -9.36
CA GLY A 287 -4.09 23.23 -8.64
C GLY A 287 -3.21 22.36 -9.53
N ASP A 288 -2.15 21.84 -8.93
CA ASP A 288 -1.21 20.85 -9.46
C ASP A 288 -1.11 19.66 -8.48
N PRO A 289 -2.15 18.81 -8.39
CA PRO A 289 -2.16 17.66 -7.49
C PRO A 289 -1.09 16.63 -7.88
N LYS A 290 -0.39 16.09 -6.88
CA LYS A 290 0.68 15.09 -7.05
C LYS A 290 0.47 13.91 -6.12
N VAL A 291 0.70 12.71 -6.63
CA VAL A 291 0.57 11.46 -5.88
C VAL A 291 1.89 11.15 -5.19
N ASN A 292 1.82 10.91 -3.88
CA ASN A 292 2.92 10.43 -3.07
C ASN A 292 2.55 9.07 -2.48
N LEU A 293 3.51 8.15 -2.45
CA LEU A 293 3.32 6.79 -1.96
C LEU A 293 4.23 6.56 -0.74
N GLU A 294 3.65 6.01 0.30
CA GLU A 294 4.36 5.60 1.51
C GLU A 294 3.96 4.18 1.90
N ALA A 295 4.93 3.41 2.37
CA ALA A 295 4.73 2.06 2.90
C ALA A 295 5.40 1.98 4.26
N SER A 296 4.71 1.38 5.23
CA SER A 296 5.21 1.25 6.59
C SER A 296 6.12 0.03 6.72
N ASP A 297 7.12 0.16 7.58
CA ASP A 297 7.95 -0.98 7.99
C ASP A 297 7.16 -1.89 8.91
N ALA A 298 7.45 -3.19 8.87
CA ALA A 298 6.77 -4.18 9.69
C ALA A 298 7.74 -5.20 10.28
N ILE A 299 7.42 -5.67 11.48
CA ILE A 299 8.11 -6.80 12.12
C ILE A 299 7.12 -7.96 12.19
N ALA A 300 7.54 -9.13 11.73
CA ALA A 300 6.71 -10.33 11.67
C ALA A 300 7.39 -11.50 12.40
N PRO A 301 6.68 -12.27 13.23
CA PRO A 301 7.18 -13.55 13.69
C PRO A 301 7.30 -14.51 12.49
N VAL A 302 8.37 -15.29 12.46
CA VAL A 302 8.62 -16.30 11.42
C VAL A 302 8.92 -17.66 12.05
N ALA A 303 8.37 -18.70 11.43
CA ALA A 303 8.64 -20.09 11.77
C ALA A 303 9.12 -20.85 10.54
N THR A 304 10.10 -21.72 10.72
CA THR A 304 10.77 -22.45 9.63
C THR A 304 10.85 -23.93 9.96
N ALA A 305 10.64 -24.75 8.94
CA ALA A 305 10.98 -26.16 8.96
C ALA A 305 11.87 -26.46 7.75
N GLY A 306 12.96 -27.16 7.97
CA GLY A 306 13.89 -27.47 6.89
C GLY A 306 14.74 -28.68 7.20
N PHE A 307 15.68 -28.95 6.30
CA PHE A 307 16.69 -29.96 6.48
C PHE A 307 17.98 -29.58 5.78
N THR A 308 19.09 -30.14 6.26
CA THR A 308 20.36 -30.16 5.55
C THR A 308 20.73 -31.59 5.17
N TYR A 309 21.37 -31.75 4.01
CA TYR A 309 21.96 -33.02 3.58
C TYR A 309 23.46 -32.84 3.32
N ASP A 310 24.28 -33.48 4.16
CA ASP A 310 25.73 -33.36 4.11
C ASP A 310 26.32 -34.29 3.06
N PHE A 311 26.99 -33.71 2.05
CA PHE A 311 27.76 -34.47 1.07
C PHE A 311 29.11 -34.91 1.66
N ASN A 312 29.73 -34.01 2.42
CA ASN A 312 30.96 -34.20 3.17
C ASN A 312 31.01 -33.18 4.34
N ASP A 313 32.12 -33.15 5.09
CA ASP A 313 32.28 -32.28 6.26
C ASP A 313 32.24 -30.78 5.94
N LYS A 314 32.27 -30.38 4.67
CA LYS A 314 32.25 -28.98 4.24
C LYS A 314 30.98 -28.62 3.48
N TRP A 315 30.58 -29.44 2.52
CA TRP A 315 29.52 -29.13 1.58
C TRP A 315 28.22 -29.84 1.96
N TYR A 316 27.13 -29.08 1.93
CA TYR A 316 25.79 -29.59 2.21
C TYR A 316 24.76 -28.97 1.26
N ALA A 317 23.67 -29.69 1.02
CA ALA A 317 22.45 -29.13 0.47
C ALA A 317 21.51 -28.72 1.60
N VAL A 318 20.66 -27.74 1.37
CA VAL A 318 19.64 -27.27 2.31
C VAL A 318 18.32 -27.04 1.59
N GLY A 319 17.24 -27.43 2.24
CA GLY A 319 15.88 -27.13 1.82
C GLY A 319 15.05 -26.68 3.00
N SER A 320 14.20 -25.67 2.82
CA SER A 320 13.33 -25.17 3.89
C SER A 320 12.06 -24.53 3.40
N VAL A 321 11.04 -24.58 4.24
CA VAL A 321 9.80 -23.83 4.11
C VAL A 321 9.63 -22.96 5.36
N SER A 322 9.36 -21.67 5.16
CA SER A 322 9.13 -20.71 6.24
C SER A 322 7.75 -20.07 6.08
N TYR A 323 7.11 -19.71 7.19
CA TYR A 323 5.88 -18.92 7.21
C TYR A 323 6.10 -17.71 8.11
N ALA A 324 5.78 -16.51 7.61
CA ALA A 324 5.82 -15.28 8.40
C ALA A 324 4.42 -14.67 8.48
N HIS A 325 4.02 -14.23 9.67
CA HIS A 325 2.77 -13.48 9.85
C HIS A 325 3.06 -11.99 9.66
N LEU A 326 2.91 -11.52 8.42
CA LEU A 326 3.34 -10.18 7.99
C LEU A 326 2.15 -9.37 7.49
N LYS A 327 1.91 -8.25 8.16
CA LYS A 327 0.96 -7.21 7.80
C LYS A 327 1.68 -5.86 7.76
N THR A 328 1.41 -5.05 6.75
CA THR A 328 1.92 -3.69 6.60
C THR A 328 0.80 -2.75 6.15
N ASP A 329 1.02 -1.46 6.28
CA ASP A 329 0.08 -0.42 5.87
C ASP A 329 0.71 0.40 4.75
N THR A 330 -0.08 0.69 3.73
CA THR A 330 0.29 1.60 2.64
C THR A 330 -0.58 2.85 2.69
N THR A 331 0.04 4.00 2.44
CA THR A 331 -0.63 5.29 2.39
C THR A 331 -0.34 5.95 1.05
N ILE A 332 -1.41 6.26 0.32
CA ILE A 332 -1.38 7.01 -0.93
C ILE A 332 -1.94 8.39 -0.62
N THR A 333 -1.13 9.42 -0.85
CA THR A 333 -1.51 10.80 -0.55
C THR A 333 -1.49 11.62 -1.83
N VAL A 334 -2.59 12.30 -2.14
CA VAL A 334 -2.64 13.31 -3.20
C VAL A 334 -2.46 14.69 -2.56
N ASN A 335 -1.37 15.37 -2.89
CA ASN A 335 -1.00 16.66 -2.31
C ASN A 335 -0.97 17.76 -3.36
N ASP A 336 -1.26 18.99 -2.95
CA ASP A 336 -1.09 20.19 -3.75
C ASP A 336 -0.29 21.23 -2.95
N ALA A 337 0.59 21.98 -3.62
CA ALA A 337 1.46 22.95 -2.97
C ALA A 337 0.71 24.08 -2.23
N LYS A 338 -0.48 24.45 -2.71
CA LYS A 338 -1.33 25.51 -2.14
C LYS A 338 -2.33 24.98 -1.13
N TYR A 339 -2.94 23.82 -1.39
CA TYR A 339 -4.04 23.29 -0.58
C TYR A 339 -3.60 22.24 0.45
N GLY A 340 -2.36 21.75 0.38
CA GLY A 340 -1.84 20.69 1.24
C GLY A 340 -2.36 19.31 0.82
N GLU A 341 -2.65 18.46 1.80
CA GLU A 341 -3.19 17.12 1.60
C GLU A 341 -4.65 17.20 1.12
N LEU A 342 -4.92 16.69 -0.09
CA LEU A 342 -6.24 16.66 -0.71
C LEU A 342 -6.96 15.34 -0.47
N ILE A 343 -6.24 14.23 -0.62
CA ILE A 343 -6.75 12.86 -0.50
C ILE A 343 -5.71 12.03 0.26
N ASN A 344 -6.15 11.23 1.21
CA ASN A 344 -5.37 10.27 1.96
C ASN A 344 -6.07 8.91 1.88
N ALA A 345 -5.52 7.99 1.10
CA ALA A 345 -6.02 6.64 0.98
C ALA A 345 -5.09 5.69 1.71
N LYS A 346 -5.63 4.91 2.64
CA LYS A 346 -4.91 3.90 3.42
C LYS A 346 -5.41 2.51 3.07
N ALA A 347 -4.47 1.59 2.91
CA ALA A 347 -4.78 0.19 2.67
C ALA A 347 -3.85 -0.70 3.48
N ASP A 348 -4.47 -1.60 4.24
CA ASP A 348 -3.77 -2.69 4.92
C ASP A 348 -3.38 -3.74 3.88
N ILE A 349 -2.12 -4.15 3.87
CA ILE A 349 -1.62 -5.24 3.03
C ILE A 349 -1.24 -6.41 3.92
N GLU A 350 -2.07 -7.44 3.88
CA GLU A 350 -1.72 -8.74 4.41
C GLU A 350 -0.85 -9.48 3.39
N ILE A 351 0.39 -9.79 3.77
CA ILE A 351 1.31 -10.51 2.89
C ILE A 351 1.35 -11.97 3.31
N ASN A 352 1.55 -12.22 4.61
CA ASN A 352 1.63 -13.56 5.21
C ASN A 352 2.41 -14.58 4.33
N PRO A 353 3.68 -14.31 3.99
CA PRO A 353 4.36 -15.07 2.94
C PRO A 353 4.75 -16.48 3.40
N ILE A 354 4.62 -17.44 2.48
CA ILE A 354 5.27 -18.74 2.54
C ILE A 354 6.55 -18.65 1.71
N LEU A 355 7.70 -18.90 2.34
CA LEU A 355 9.01 -18.85 1.70
C LEU A 355 9.53 -20.28 1.48
N GLY A 356 9.81 -20.64 0.24
CA GLY A 356 10.50 -21.87 -0.13
C GLY A 356 11.95 -21.58 -0.51
N TYR A 357 12.89 -22.31 0.07
CA TYR A 357 14.32 -22.15 -0.21
C TYR A 357 14.96 -23.51 -0.49
N ALA A 358 15.83 -23.55 -1.50
CA ALA A 358 16.69 -24.68 -1.80
C ALA A 358 18.07 -24.15 -2.20
N GLY A 359 19.14 -24.69 -1.62
CA GLY A 359 20.48 -24.17 -1.88
C GLY A 359 21.60 -25.13 -1.55
N ILE A 360 22.81 -24.74 -1.91
CA ILE A 360 24.05 -25.42 -1.55
C ILE A 360 24.83 -24.52 -0.61
N GLY A 361 25.40 -25.11 0.43
CA GLY A 361 26.17 -24.41 1.43
C GLY A 361 27.53 -25.02 1.73
N TYR A 362 28.35 -24.20 2.36
CA TYR A 362 29.69 -24.51 2.83
C TYR A 362 29.83 -24.20 4.32
N ARG A 363 30.45 -25.11 5.06
CA ARG A 363 30.80 -24.94 6.48
C ARG A 363 32.28 -24.63 6.62
N PHE A 364 32.61 -23.61 7.40
CA PHE A 364 33.97 -23.17 7.69
C PHE A 364 34.57 -23.93 8.87
#